data_AF-A0A7S3ENC0-F1
#
_entry.id   AF-A0A7S3ENC0-F1
#
_cell.length_a   1.000
_cell.length_b   1.000
_cell.length_c   1.000
_cell.angle_alpha   90.00
_cell.angle_beta   90.00
_cell.angle_gamma   90.00
#
_symmetry.space_group_name_H-M   'P 1'
#
loop_
_entity.id
_entity.type
_entity.pdbx_description
1 polymer ?
#
loop_
_entity_poly.entity_id
_entity_poly.type
_entity_poly.pdbx_seq_one_letter_code
_entity_poly.pdbx_strand_id
1 'polypeptide(L)'
;MSIKIDEEMEFNYQAKFTTSARSTGDPWETIRIPFSRFTPMKRGRLQLGSPEGRTFNVNLDPSKVVSVGFLRSSIEGGARNPEFETGPFRLDLRKIGIYKAVPPRFVLLSSAAVTRPFWSKEKKALYPSSYDIPIVQLNPGNVLVEKFNGEQQLRKSGIPYAIIRYTGLNDDQPDGTLVLAQGDTLVGRINRKDGAKLAVDVLLDSDAYYKTFETMTITKPTASSVQSLGLLSLDVVDEAPSG
;
A
#
# COMPACT_ATOMS: atom_id res chain seq x y z
N MET A 1 18.94 25.64 -36.56
CA MET A 1 19.70 24.92 -35.51
C MET A 1 18.98 23.60 -35.30
N SER A 2 19.47 22.53 -35.89
CA SER A 2 18.82 21.22 -35.85
C SER A 2 19.04 20.61 -34.47
N ILE A 3 17.96 20.41 -33.72
CA ILE A 3 17.99 19.67 -32.46
C ILE A 3 18.32 18.23 -32.84
N LYS A 4 19.54 17.78 -32.50
CA LYS A 4 19.87 16.35 -32.52
C LYS A 4 18.95 15.69 -31.50
N ILE A 5 18.00 14.91 -32.00
CA ILE A 5 17.13 14.08 -31.18
C ILE A 5 18.01 12.88 -30.81
N ASP A 6 18.45 12.85 -29.57
CA ASP A 6 19.16 11.70 -29.02
C ASP A 6 18.22 10.49 -29.08
N GLU A 7 18.72 9.37 -29.62
CA GLU A 7 17.96 8.14 -29.83
C GLU A 7 17.88 7.27 -28.57
N GLU A 8 18.49 7.70 -27.47
CA GLU A 8 18.37 7.02 -26.18
C GLU A 8 16.91 7.07 -25.69
N MET A 9 16.37 5.91 -25.35
CA MET A 9 15.01 5.76 -24.84
C MET A 9 14.89 6.40 -23.44
N GLU A 10 14.68 7.71 -23.38
CA GLU A 10 14.26 8.39 -22.15
C GLU A 10 12.81 8.02 -21.83
N PHE A 11 12.64 6.97 -21.04
CA PHE A 11 11.35 6.68 -20.42
C PHE A 11 11.08 7.71 -19.33
N ASN A 12 10.02 8.47 -19.51
CA ASN A 12 9.43 9.26 -18.43
C ASN A 12 8.41 8.38 -17.71
N TYR A 13 8.40 8.39 -16.39
CA TYR A 13 7.43 7.63 -15.62
C TYR A 13 6.49 8.55 -14.87
N GLN A 14 5.20 8.21 -14.82
CA GLN A 14 4.19 9.05 -14.20
C GLN A 14 3.32 8.25 -13.23
N ALA A 15 3.03 8.84 -12.07
CA ALA A 15 2.07 8.34 -11.11
C ALA A 15 1.13 9.48 -10.71
N LYS A 16 -0.18 9.18 -10.68
CA LYS A 16 -1.21 10.13 -10.22
C LYS A 16 -1.35 10.07 -8.71
N PHE A 17 -1.57 11.25 -8.12
CA PHE A 17 -2.07 11.40 -6.77
C PHE A 17 -3.07 12.55 -6.71
N THR A 18 -3.93 12.52 -5.69
CA THR A 18 -4.92 13.55 -5.40
C THR A 18 -4.67 14.03 -3.98
N THR A 19 -4.82 15.33 -3.73
CA THR A 19 -4.82 15.90 -2.38
C THR A 19 -6.27 16.15 -1.98
N SER A 20 -6.60 15.92 -0.72
CA SER A 20 -7.90 16.29 -0.15
C SER A 20 -8.17 17.80 -0.33
N ALA A 21 -9.40 18.14 -0.76
CA ALA A 21 -9.83 19.53 -0.82
C ALA A 21 -9.78 20.13 0.59
N ARG A 22 -9.19 21.32 0.74
CA ARG A 22 -9.01 22.06 2.01
C ARG A 22 -10.29 22.03 2.86
N SER A 23 -10.46 21.03 3.72
CA SER A 23 -11.43 21.05 4.80
C SER A 23 -10.70 21.47 6.07
N THR A 24 -11.44 22.12 6.96
CA THR A 24 -10.98 22.76 8.20
C THR A 24 -10.15 21.80 9.05
N GLY A 25 -8.82 21.86 8.92
CA GLY A 25 -7.86 20.95 9.55
C GLY A 25 -6.40 21.30 9.22
N ASP A 26 -5.47 20.38 9.52
CA ASP A 26 -4.05 20.52 9.16
C ASP A 26 -3.91 20.65 7.63
N PRO A 27 -3.30 21.74 7.12
CA PRO A 27 -3.16 21.97 5.69
C PRO A 27 -2.16 21.03 5.00
N TRP A 28 -1.44 20.19 5.76
CA TRP A 28 -0.41 19.30 5.23
C TRP A 28 -0.89 17.85 5.12
N GLU A 29 -0.89 17.36 3.88
CA GLU A 29 -1.15 15.95 3.58
C GLU A 29 0.14 15.21 3.23
N THR A 30 0.30 13.98 3.75
CA THR A 30 1.41 13.10 3.37
C THR A 30 0.93 12.06 2.38
N ILE A 31 1.37 12.20 1.13
CA ILE A 31 1.01 11.28 0.05
C ILE A 31 2.17 10.31 -0.19
N ARG A 32 1.85 9.01 -0.16
CA ARG A 32 2.80 7.92 -0.42
C ARG A 32 2.50 7.34 -1.80
N ILE A 33 3.50 7.39 -2.67
CA ILE A 33 3.41 6.88 -4.04
C ILE A 33 4.42 5.74 -4.18
N PRO A 34 3.98 4.47 -4.23
CA PRO A 34 4.88 3.36 -4.51
C PRO A 34 5.49 3.48 -5.91
N PHE A 35 6.75 3.06 -6.09
CA PHE A 35 7.38 3.04 -7.42
C PHE A 35 6.64 2.12 -8.40
N SER A 36 5.93 1.10 -7.92
CA SER A 36 5.06 0.25 -8.75
C SER A 36 3.84 0.96 -9.33
N ARG A 37 3.45 2.14 -8.81
CA ARG A 37 2.35 2.96 -9.35
C ARG A 37 2.79 3.84 -10.52
N PHE A 38 4.08 3.85 -10.84
CA PHE A 38 4.63 4.66 -11.92
C PHE A 38 4.53 3.91 -13.25
N THR A 39 3.81 4.50 -14.19
CA THR A 39 3.61 3.93 -15.53
C THR A 39 4.57 4.56 -16.53
N PRO A 40 5.22 3.78 -17.42
CA PRO A 40 6.09 4.32 -18.45
C PRO A 40 5.29 5.11 -19.50
N MET A 41 5.82 6.29 -19.82
CA MET A 41 5.27 7.23 -20.79
C MET A 41 6.31 7.51 -21.88
N LYS A 42 5.87 7.60 -23.14
CA LYS A 42 6.69 8.04 -24.26
C LYS A 42 6.03 9.21 -24.94
N ARG A 43 6.70 10.37 -24.96
CA ARG A 43 6.18 11.62 -25.55
C ARG A 43 4.77 11.97 -25.07
N GLY A 44 4.48 11.78 -23.77
CA GLY A 44 3.17 12.07 -23.16
C GLY A 44 2.07 11.04 -23.43
N ARG A 45 2.36 9.91 -24.09
CA ARG A 45 1.41 8.81 -24.28
C ARG A 45 1.74 7.62 -23.38
N LEU A 46 0.70 7.03 -22.79
CA LEU A 46 0.78 5.74 -22.12
C LEU A 46 1.28 4.69 -23.11
N GLN A 47 2.26 3.89 -22.69
CA GLN A 47 2.72 2.73 -23.47
C GLN A 47 1.95 1.46 -23.12
N LEU A 48 0.67 1.58 -22.78
CA LEU A 48 -0.23 0.44 -22.59
C LEU A 48 -0.84 0.07 -23.95
N GLY A 49 -0.42 -1.07 -24.49
CA GLY A 49 -1.10 -1.74 -25.61
C GLY A 49 -1.06 -0.99 -26.94
N SER A 50 0.12 -0.69 -27.50
CA SER A 50 0.21 -0.40 -28.93
C SER A 50 -0.09 -1.67 -29.76
N PRO A 51 -0.68 -1.57 -30.97
CA PRO A 51 -0.90 -2.72 -31.87
C PRO A 51 0.38 -3.50 -32.23
N GLU A 52 1.55 -2.87 -32.08
CA GLU A 52 2.89 -3.46 -32.25
C GLU A 52 3.39 -4.20 -30.99
N GLY A 53 2.46 -4.52 -30.08
CA GLY A 53 2.55 -5.18 -28.78
C GLY A 53 3.89 -5.80 -28.37
N ARG A 54 4.83 -4.98 -27.93
CA ARG A 54 5.71 -5.36 -26.82
C ARG A 54 5.11 -4.78 -25.56
N THR A 55 4.51 -5.64 -24.74
CA THR A 55 4.18 -5.33 -23.36
C THR A 55 5.51 -5.05 -22.66
N PHE A 56 5.92 -3.79 -22.61
CA PHE A 56 7.08 -3.39 -21.85
C PHE A 56 6.72 -3.56 -20.39
N ASN A 57 7.07 -4.72 -19.84
CA ASN A 57 7.08 -5.01 -18.41
C ASN A 57 8.22 -4.23 -17.73
N VAL A 58 8.34 -2.94 -18.08
CA VAL A 58 9.42 -2.07 -17.67
C VAL A 58 8.91 -1.33 -16.46
N ASN A 59 9.15 -1.94 -15.31
CA ASN A 59 8.98 -1.29 -14.03
C ASN A 59 10.00 -0.16 -13.89
N LEU A 60 9.60 0.92 -13.22
CA LEU A 60 10.51 1.99 -12.85
C LEU A 60 11.67 1.41 -12.03
N ASP A 61 12.90 1.61 -12.50
CA ASP A 61 14.13 1.31 -11.76
C ASP A 61 14.49 2.52 -10.88
N PRO A 62 14.31 2.46 -9.54
CA PRO A 62 14.55 3.59 -8.66
C PRO A 62 16.00 4.04 -8.64
N SER A 63 16.95 3.16 -8.99
CA SER A 63 18.38 3.48 -9.03
C SER A 63 18.76 4.41 -10.18
N LYS A 64 17.88 4.53 -11.19
CA LYS A 64 18.07 5.36 -12.39
C LYS A 64 17.27 6.66 -12.36
N VAL A 65 16.56 6.95 -11.27
CA VAL A 65 15.79 8.19 -11.13
C VAL A 65 16.74 9.36 -10.90
N VAL A 66 16.85 10.23 -11.90
CA VAL A 66 17.72 11.42 -11.85
C VAL A 66 16.97 12.71 -11.48
N SER A 67 15.67 12.77 -11.74
CA SER A 67 14.85 13.96 -11.51
C SER A 67 13.39 13.61 -11.23
N VAL A 68 12.71 14.46 -10.47
CA VAL A 68 11.27 14.40 -10.23
C VAL A 68 10.65 15.75 -10.57
N GLY A 69 9.54 15.72 -11.31
CA GLY A 69 8.73 16.90 -11.62
C GLY A 69 7.30 16.72 -11.15
N PHE A 70 6.65 17.82 -10.77
CA PHE A 70 5.23 17.86 -10.42
C PHE A 70 4.49 18.64 -11.49
N LEU A 71 3.34 18.13 -11.93
CA LEU A 71 2.54 18.76 -12.95
C LEU A 71 1.06 18.63 -12.60
N ARG A 72 0.30 19.70 -12.83
CA ARG A 72 -1.16 19.65 -12.88
C ARG A 72 -1.54 19.39 -14.34
N SER A 73 -2.12 18.23 -14.65
CA SER A 73 -2.44 17.86 -16.03
C SER A 73 -3.93 17.95 -16.33
N SER A 74 -4.26 18.54 -17.49
CA SER A 74 -5.57 18.42 -18.13
C SER A 74 -5.73 17.12 -18.92
N ILE A 75 -4.63 16.37 -19.09
CA ILE A 75 -4.58 15.10 -19.82
C ILE A 75 -4.08 14.00 -18.88
N GLU A 76 -4.85 12.94 -18.73
CA GLU A 76 -4.52 11.75 -17.95
C GLU A 76 -4.48 10.55 -18.88
N GLY A 77 -3.34 9.85 -18.93
CA GLY A 77 -3.21 8.64 -19.74
C GLY A 77 -3.48 8.82 -21.25
N GLY A 78 -3.30 10.03 -21.76
CA GLY A 78 -3.64 10.36 -23.15
C GLY A 78 -5.10 10.74 -23.40
N ALA A 79 -5.96 10.73 -22.37
CA ALA A 79 -7.35 11.20 -22.42
C ALA A 79 -7.52 12.51 -21.62
N ARG A 80 -8.59 13.27 -21.89
CA ARG A 80 -8.89 14.49 -21.13
C ARG A 80 -9.34 14.14 -19.71
N ASN A 81 -8.77 14.79 -18.71
CA ASN A 81 -9.20 14.63 -17.33
C ASN A 81 -10.52 15.41 -17.11
N PRO A 82 -11.66 14.75 -16.82
CA PRO A 82 -12.94 15.42 -16.63
C PRO A 82 -13.00 16.28 -15.36
N GLU A 83 -12.15 16.00 -14.37
CA GLU A 83 -12.04 16.76 -13.11
C GLU A 83 -11.10 17.98 -13.22
N PHE A 84 -10.54 18.23 -14.41
CA PHE A 84 -9.62 19.35 -14.59
C PHE A 84 -10.36 20.69 -14.68
N GLU A 85 -10.14 21.52 -13.68
CA GLU A 85 -10.58 22.92 -13.68
C GLU A 85 -9.46 23.88 -14.13
N THR A 86 -9.80 24.84 -14.98
CA THR A 86 -8.89 25.92 -15.36
C THR A 86 -8.85 26.99 -14.25
N GLY A 87 -7.70 27.63 -14.08
CA GLY A 87 -7.53 28.74 -13.14
C GLY A 87 -6.21 28.69 -12.38
N PRO A 88 -5.99 29.65 -11.47
CA PRO A 88 -4.80 29.67 -10.62
C PRO A 88 -4.61 28.34 -9.89
N PHE A 89 -3.37 27.86 -9.87
CA PHE A 89 -2.99 26.62 -9.18
C PHE A 89 -1.77 26.89 -8.32
N ARG A 90 -1.77 26.30 -7.12
CA ARG A 90 -0.63 26.30 -6.22
C ARG A 90 -0.52 24.94 -5.56
N LEU A 91 0.66 24.35 -5.65
CA LEU A 91 1.06 23.15 -4.91
C LEU A 91 2.20 23.54 -3.97
N ASP A 92 1.92 23.56 -2.68
CA ASP A 92 2.95 23.77 -1.66
C ASP A 92 3.53 22.43 -1.24
N LEU A 93 4.86 22.31 -1.31
CA LEU A 93 5.58 21.08 -0.94
C LEU A 93 6.42 21.36 0.31
N ARG A 94 6.11 20.68 1.42
CA ARG A 94 6.89 20.78 2.65
C ARG A 94 8.16 19.94 2.58
N LYS A 95 8.07 18.72 2.05
CA LYS A 95 9.17 17.76 1.98
C LYS A 95 8.91 16.74 0.89
N ILE A 96 9.95 16.38 0.17
CA ILE A 96 9.99 15.21 -0.71
C ILE A 96 11.04 14.25 -0.13
N GLY A 97 10.72 12.97 -0.10
CA GLY A 97 11.65 11.94 0.33
C GLY A 97 11.42 10.65 -0.44
N ILE A 98 12.51 9.99 -0.81
CA ILE A 98 12.45 8.60 -1.26
C ILE A 98 12.30 7.68 -0.07
N TYR A 99 11.70 6.51 -0.28
CA TYR A 99 11.78 5.43 0.66
C TYR A 99 13.25 5.03 0.83
N LYS A 100 13.82 5.26 2.01
CA LYS A 100 15.03 4.53 2.38
C LYS A 100 14.57 3.15 2.81
N ALA A 101 15.14 2.10 2.23
CA ALA A 101 15.03 0.74 2.75
C ALA A 101 15.75 0.66 4.10
N VAL A 102 15.15 1.29 5.11
CA VAL A 102 15.54 1.17 6.51
C VAL A 102 14.57 0.21 7.15
N PRO A 103 15.04 -0.72 7.99
CA PRO A 103 14.15 -1.53 8.80
C PRO A 103 13.15 -0.64 9.55
N PRO A 104 11.92 -1.14 9.78
CA PRO A 104 10.93 -0.44 10.61
C PRO A 104 11.58 0.09 11.89
N ARG A 105 11.27 1.34 12.23
CA ARG A 105 11.59 1.92 13.55
C ARG A 105 10.42 1.78 14.52
N PHE A 106 9.27 1.37 14.01
CA PHE A 106 8.06 1.10 14.76
C PHE A 106 7.31 -0.08 14.16
N VAL A 107 6.97 -1.09 14.96
CA VAL A 107 6.11 -2.21 14.54
C VAL A 107 4.80 -2.12 15.31
N LEU A 108 3.70 -1.95 14.58
CA LEU A 108 2.36 -1.92 15.17
C LEU A 108 1.74 -3.32 15.12
N LEU A 109 1.37 -3.84 16.29
CA LEU A 109 0.62 -5.08 16.44
C LEU A 109 -0.88 -4.80 16.30
N SER A 110 -1.36 -4.85 15.07
CA SER A 110 -2.76 -4.64 14.72
C SER A 110 -3.54 -5.97 14.70
N SER A 111 -4.72 -5.96 14.10
CA SER A 111 -5.59 -7.12 13.95
C SER A 111 -5.96 -7.27 12.48
N ALA A 112 -6.07 -8.51 12.01
CA ALA A 112 -6.85 -8.77 10.81
C ALA A 112 -8.29 -8.31 11.06
N ALA A 113 -9.00 -8.03 9.98
CA ALA A 113 -10.38 -7.56 9.95
C ALA A 113 -10.64 -6.08 10.28
N VAL A 114 -9.60 -5.26 10.52
CA VAL A 114 -9.79 -3.84 10.87
C VAL A 114 -10.47 -3.02 9.77
N THR A 115 -10.39 -3.44 8.50
CA THR A 115 -11.08 -2.76 7.39
C THR A 115 -12.47 -3.33 7.09
N ARG A 116 -12.76 -4.56 7.55
CA ARG A 116 -13.99 -5.31 7.22
C ARG A 116 -15.29 -4.62 7.63
N PRO A 117 -15.37 -3.90 8.77
CA PRO A 117 -16.56 -3.10 9.10
C PRO A 117 -16.95 -2.11 8.00
N PHE A 118 -15.93 -1.55 7.31
CA PHE A 118 -16.07 -0.52 6.30
C PHE A 118 -16.17 -1.06 4.86
N TRP A 119 -16.13 -2.37 4.66
CA TRP A 119 -16.24 -2.92 3.31
C TRP A 119 -17.57 -2.57 2.64
N SER A 120 -17.54 -2.38 1.33
CA SER A 120 -18.75 -2.20 0.53
C SER A 120 -19.62 -3.47 0.56
N LYS A 121 -20.90 -3.35 0.20
CA LYS A 121 -21.82 -4.49 0.15
C LYS A 121 -21.32 -5.57 -0.83
N GLU A 122 -20.74 -5.14 -1.94
CA GLU A 122 -20.19 -6.02 -2.98
C GLU A 122 -18.99 -6.80 -2.46
N LYS A 123 -18.05 -6.13 -1.75
CA LYS A 123 -16.88 -6.81 -1.18
C LYS A 123 -17.28 -7.78 -0.06
N LYS A 124 -18.28 -7.42 0.76
CA LYS A 124 -18.83 -8.33 1.78
C LYS A 124 -19.43 -9.59 1.13
N ALA A 125 -20.18 -9.44 0.04
CA ALA A 125 -20.75 -10.56 -0.70
C ALA A 125 -19.68 -11.43 -1.41
N LEU A 126 -18.56 -10.84 -1.82
CA LEU A 126 -17.45 -11.56 -2.44
C LEU A 126 -16.64 -12.39 -1.41
N TYR A 127 -16.56 -11.94 -0.17
CA TYR A 127 -15.77 -12.57 0.90
C TYR A 127 -16.60 -12.87 2.16
N PRO A 128 -17.67 -13.70 2.07
CA PRO A 128 -18.55 -13.96 3.20
C PRO A 128 -17.81 -14.65 4.35
N SER A 129 -16.91 -15.60 4.06
CA SER A 129 -16.12 -16.29 5.08
C SER A 129 -15.18 -15.37 5.87
N SER A 130 -14.79 -14.24 5.29
CA SER A 130 -13.96 -13.23 5.96
C SER A 130 -14.80 -12.23 6.75
N TYR A 131 -16.00 -11.89 6.26
CA TYR A 131 -16.90 -10.92 6.88
C TYR A 131 -17.73 -11.52 8.02
N ASP A 132 -18.22 -12.75 7.89
CA ASP A 132 -19.18 -13.38 8.81
C ASP A 132 -18.54 -13.96 10.09
N ILE A 133 -17.29 -13.58 10.38
CA ILE A 133 -16.61 -14.03 11.60
C ILE A 133 -17.06 -13.24 12.84
N PRO A 134 -17.10 -13.85 14.04
CA PRO A 134 -17.68 -13.22 15.23
C PRO A 134 -17.08 -11.85 15.59
N ILE A 135 -15.77 -11.67 15.44
CA ILE A 135 -15.12 -10.40 15.79
C ILE A 135 -15.57 -9.23 14.90
N VAL A 136 -15.92 -9.48 13.64
CA VAL A 136 -16.44 -8.45 12.72
C VAL A 136 -17.89 -8.13 13.03
N GLN A 137 -18.69 -9.16 13.30
CA GLN A 137 -20.13 -9.00 13.56
C GLN A 137 -20.41 -8.38 14.92
N LEU A 138 -19.61 -8.71 15.94
CA LEU A 138 -19.80 -8.24 17.31
C LEU A 138 -19.03 -6.94 17.60
N ASN A 139 -17.82 -6.80 17.03
CA ASN A 139 -16.89 -5.67 17.23
C ASN A 139 -16.97 -5.05 18.66
N PRO A 140 -16.72 -5.84 19.71
CA PRO A 140 -16.95 -5.42 21.08
C PRO A 140 -16.11 -4.18 21.42
N GLY A 141 -16.74 -3.17 22.00
CA GLY A 141 -16.08 -1.91 22.35
C GLY A 141 -15.51 -1.16 21.15
N ASN A 142 -16.01 -1.42 19.93
CA ASN A 142 -15.54 -0.82 18.69
C ASN A 142 -14.05 -1.08 18.38
N VAL A 143 -13.49 -2.17 18.92
CA VAL A 143 -12.03 -2.43 18.92
C VAL A 143 -11.39 -2.46 17.53
N LEU A 144 -12.09 -2.93 16.49
CA LEU A 144 -11.56 -2.98 15.13
C LEU A 144 -11.39 -1.58 14.54
N VAL A 145 -12.32 -0.67 14.84
CA VAL A 145 -12.26 0.73 14.39
C VAL A 145 -11.16 1.47 15.13
N GLU A 146 -11.00 1.26 16.43
CA GLU A 146 -9.91 1.89 17.18
C GLU A 146 -8.53 1.42 16.73
N LYS A 147 -8.38 0.12 16.43
CA LYS A 147 -7.14 -0.40 15.83
C LYS A 147 -6.90 0.21 14.44
N PHE A 148 -7.94 0.29 13.60
CA PHE A 148 -7.85 0.97 12.30
C PHE A 148 -7.39 2.43 12.45
N ASN A 149 -7.99 3.20 13.35
CA ASN A 149 -7.60 4.57 13.64
C ASN A 149 -6.13 4.68 14.09
N GLY A 150 -5.68 3.76 14.95
CA GLY A 150 -4.28 3.67 15.37
C GLY A 150 -3.32 3.44 14.19
N GLU A 151 -3.69 2.57 13.25
CA GLU A 151 -2.92 2.40 12.02
C GLU A 151 -2.87 3.68 11.19
N GLN A 152 -4.00 4.38 11.01
CA GLN A 152 -4.04 5.64 10.25
C GLN A 152 -3.14 6.72 10.87
N GLN A 153 -3.09 6.81 12.21
CA GLN A 153 -2.20 7.75 12.89
C GLN A 153 -0.73 7.40 12.68
N LEU A 154 -0.37 6.11 12.75
CA LEU A 154 0.98 5.66 12.44
C LEU A 154 1.36 6.01 10.99
N ARG A 155 0.45 5.80 10.02
CA ARG A 155 0.68 6.15 8.61
C ARG A 155 1.01 7.64 8.41
N LYS A 156 0.31 8.52 9.15
CA LYS A 156 0.50 9.97 9.15
C LYS A 156 1.76 10.45 9.87
N SER A 157 2.31 9.64 10.79
CA SER A 157 3.46 10.03 11.62
C SER A 157 4.75 10.31 10.84
N GLY A 158 4.91 9.72 9.65
CA GLY A 158 6.16 9.77 8.87
C GLY A 158 7.31 8.90 9.42
N ILE A 159 7.08 8.14 10.49
CA ILE A 159 8.05 7.19 11.05
C ILE A 159 8.11 5.95 10.15
N PRO A 160 9.29 5.40 9.80
CA PRO A 160 9.39 4.10 9.16
C PRO A 160 8.72 3.01 10.00
N TYR A 161 7.67 2.37 9.49
CA TYR A 161 6.88 1.41 10.25
C TYR A 161 6.63 0.10 9.50
N ALA A 162 6.17 -0.92 10.23
CA ALA A 162 5.44 -2.05 9.68
C ALA A 162 4.18 -2.30 10.52
N ILE A 163 3.10 -2.76 9.90
CA ILE A 163 1.84 -3.08 10.57
C ILE A 163 1.56 -4.56 10.36
N ILE A 164 1.50 -5.30 11.46
CA ILE A 164 1.18 -6.74 11.45
C ILE A 164 -0.26 -6.91 11.90
N ARG A 165 -1.11 -7.40 11.02
CA ARG A 165 -2.53 -7.69 11.30
C ARG A 165 -2.69 -9.17 11.66
N TYR A 166 -2.61 -9.49 12.95
CA TYR A 166 -2.75 -10.88 13.40
C TYR A 166 -4.17 -11.39 13.18
N THR A 167 -4.29 -12.62 12.68
CA THR A 167 -5.55 -13.38 12.77
C THR A 167 -5.77 -13.88 14.21
N GLY A 168 -6.67 -14.84 14.45
CA GLY A 168 -7.06 -15.24 15.80
C GLY A 168 -5.89 -15.75 16.65
N LEU A 169 -5.44 -14.96 17.62
CA LEU A 169 -4.38 -15.34 18.55
C LEU A 169 -4.83 -16.54 19.41
N ASN A 170 -4.03 -17.60 19.44
CA ASN A 170 -4.33 -18.81 20.19
C ASN A 170 -3.04 -19.50 20.65
N ASP A 171 -2.84 -19.65 21.96
CA ASP A 171 -1.60 -20.24 22.52
C ASP A 171 -1.47 -21.74 22.24
N ASP A 172 -2.59 -22.41 21.95
CA ASP A 172 -2.63 -23.83 21.57
C ASP A 172 -2.57 -24.05 20.06
N GLN A 173 -2.42 -22.99 19.26
CA GLN A 173 -2.23 -23.13 17.82
C GLN A 173 -0.91 -23.89 17.57
N PRO A 174 -0.94 -25.03 16.85
CA PRO A 174 0.27 -25.79 16.59
C PRO A 174 1.26 -24.99 15.73
N ASP A 175 2.54 -25.30 15.92
CA ASP A 175 3.61 -24.79 15.06
C ASP A 175 3.31 -25.10 13.59
N GLY A 176 3.74 -24.21 12.70
CA GLY A 176 3.54 -24.37 11.27
C GLY A 176 4.18 -23.27 10.46
N THR A 177 3.79 -23.19 9.18
CA THR A 177 4.33 -22.18 8.27
C THR A 177 3.54 -20.89 8.41
N LEU A 178 4.25 -19.78 8.62
CA LEU A 178 3.68 -18.44 8.57
C LEU A 178 3.24 -18.11 7.14
N VAL A 179 2.00 -17.67 7.02
CA VAL A 179 1.46 -17.08 5.80
C VAL A 179 1.33 -15.58 6.01
N LEU A 180 1.83 -14.81 5.04
CA LEU A 180 1.62 -13.37 4.94
C LEU A 180 0.67 -13.12 3.77
N ALA A 181 -0.26 -12.19 3.93
CA ALA A 181 -1.18 -11.77 2.86
C ALA A 181 -1.52 -10.28 2.96
N GLN A 182 -2.11 -9.73 1.91
CA GLN A 182 -2.62 -8.34 1.86
C GLN A 182 -4.05 -8.34 1.32
N GLY A 183 -4.84 -7.33 1.71
CA GLY A 183 -6.24 -7.18 1.31
C GLY A 183 -7.25 -7.33 2.45
N ASP A 184 -6.77 -7.74 3.63
CA ASP A 184 -7.54 -7.92 4.87
C ASP A 184 -8.63 -8.99 4.78
N THR A 185 -8.38 -10.07 4.03
CA THR A 185 -9.32 -11.17 3.78
C THR A 185 -8.97 -12.45 4.53
N LEU A 186 -7.78 -12.56 5.10
CA LEU A 186 -7.28 -13.78 5.75
C LEU A 186 -8.07 -14.12 7.01
N VAL A 187 -8.44 -15.39 7.15
CA VAL A 187 -9.08 -15.94 8.35
C VAL A 187 -8.28 -17.15 8.79
N GLY A 188 -7.87 -17.16 10.04
CA GLY A 188 -7.03 -18.21 10.58
C GLY A 188 -6.69 -17.96 12.03
N ARG A 189 -5.65 -18.67 12.47
CA ARG A 189 -5.11 -18.55 13.82
C ARG A 189 -3.60 -18.51 13.78
N ILE A 190 -3.00 -17.93 14.81
CA ILE A 190 -1.55 -17.87 15.00
C ILE A 190 -1.23 -18.02 16.48
N ASN A 191 -0.14 -18.73 16.77
CA ASN A 191 0.38 -18.84 18.13
C ASN A 191 0.95 -17.49 18.58
N ARG A 192 0.69 -17.05 19.82
CA ARG A 192 1.25 -15.79 20.32
C ARG A 192 2.78 -15.80 20.30
N LYS A 193 3.41 -16.96 20.51
CA LYS A 193 4.87 -17.14 20.42
C LYS A 193 5.38 -16.88 19.00
N ASP A 194 4.71 -17.42 17.99
CA ASP A 194 5.06 -17.19 16.58
C ASP A 194 4.83 -15.73 16.19
N GLY A 195 3.72 -15.15 16.66
CA GLY A 195 3.43 -13.75 16.43
C GLY A 195 4.47 -12.81 17.04
N ALA A 196 4.94 -13.11 18.25
CA ALA A 196 6.01 -12.36 18.91
C ALA A 196 7.35 -12.49 18.17
N LYS A 197 7.71 -13.71 17.71
CA LYS A 197 8.90 -13.93 16.89
C LYS A 197 8.83 -13.12 15.60
N LEU A 198 7.70 -13.18 14.90
CA LEU A 198 7.47 -12.42 13.67
C LEU A 198 7.61 -10.92 13.89
N ALA A 199 7.11 -10.37 15.01
CA ALA A 199 7.24 -8.95 15.32
C ALA A 199 8.71 -8.50 15.44
N VAL A 200 9.56 -9.34 16.05
CA VAL A 200 11.01 -9.10 16.15
C VAL A 200 11.67 -9.21 14.78
N ASP A 201 11.35 -10.27 14.02
CA ASP A 201 11.92 -10.48 12.68
C ASP A 201 11.58 -9.30 11.75
N VAL A 202 10.33 -8.82 11.78
CA VAL A 202 9.83 -7.65 11.03
C VAL A 202 10.54 -6.36 11.42
N LEU A 203 10.85 -6.16 12.70
CA LEU A 203 11.56 -4.96 13.16
C LEU A 203 12.99 -4.90 12.59
N LEU A 204 13.60 -6.06 12.35
CA LEU A 204 14.99 -6.19 11.90
C LEU A 204 15.11 -6.31 10.37
N ASP A 205 14.03 -6.59 9.67
CA ASP A 205 14.02 -6.77 8.22
C ASP A 205 13.82 -5.44 7.48
N SER A 206 14.81 -5.05 6.67
CA SER A 206 14.73 -3.86 5.83
C SER A 206 13.63 -3.95 4.78
N ASP A 207 13.19 -5.14 4.40
CA ASP A 207 12.12 -5.35 3.43
C ASP A 207 10.73 -5.18 4.04
N ALA A 208 10.59 -5.14 5.37
CA ALA A 208 9.30 -4.95 6.04
C ALA A 208 8.82 -3.48 6.07
N TYR A 209 9.68 -2.54 5.68
CA TYR A 209 9.42 -1.12 5.80
C TYR A 209 8.16 -0.70 5.01
N TYR A 210 7.33 0.11 5.65
CA TYR A 210 6.05 0.59 5.15
C TYR A 210 5.20 -0.51 4.52
N LYS A 211 5.01 -1.62 5.24
CA LYS A 211 4.11 -2.69 4.83
C LYS A 211 3.04 -2.93 5.87
N THR A 212 1.83 -3.17 5.38
CA THR A 212 0.73 -3.74 6.15
C THR A 212 0.40 -5.09 5.55
N PHE A 213 0.36 -6.10 6.41
CA PHE A 213 0.00 -7.44 6.01
C PHE A 213 -0.70 -8.17 7.15
N GLU A 214 -1.50 -9.15 6.79
CA GLU A 214 -2.16 -10.06 7.72
C GLU A 214 -1.44 -11.40 7.76
N THR A 215 -1.56 -12.09 8.90
CA THR A 215 -0.81 -13.33 9.11
C THR A 215 -1.57 -14.41 9.88
N MET A 216 -1.31 -15.65 9.51
CA MET A 216 -1.77 -16.87 10.19
C MET A 216 -0.71 -17.96 10.08
N THR A 217 -0.88 -19.03 10.86
CA THR A 217 -0.07 -20.24 10.76
C THR A 217 -0.86 -21.36 10.08
N ILE A 218 -0.28 -22.01 9.06
CA ILE A 218 -0.82 -23.24 8.47
C ILE A 218 -0.02 -24.43 9.00
N THR A 219 -0.70 -25.40 9.60
CA THR A 219 -0.12 -26.56 10.30
C THR A 219 0.37 -27.69 9.39
N LYS A 220 0.45 -27.48 8.07
CA LYS A 220 0.95 -28.50 7.12
C LYS A 220 2.33 -28.09 6.58
N PRO A 221 3.30 -29.02 6.47
CA PRO A 221 4.56 -28.74 5.83
C PRO A 221 4.31 -28.65 4.32
N THR A 222 4.30 -27.44 3.78
CA THR A 222 4.48 -27.21 2.35
C THR A 222 5.84 -26.58 2.14
N ALA A 223 6.66 -27.21 1.31
CA ALA A 223 7.79 -26.53 0.70
C ALA A 223 7.22 -25.38 -0.13
N SER A 224 7.58 -24.13 0.21
CA SER A 224 7.02 -22.87 -0.31
C SER A 224 5.54 -22.65 0.08
N SER A 225 5.09 -21.46 0.50
CA SER A 225 5.56 -20.10 0.27
C SER A 225 5.45 -19.28 1.56
N VAL A 226 6.57 -19.03 2.23
CA VAL A 226 6.69 -17.77 2.96
C VAL A 226 6.69 -16.73 1.84
N GLN A 227 5.62 -15.94 1.72
CA GLN A 227 5.74 -14.71 0.95
C GLN A 227 6.84 -13.91 1.66
N SER A 228 8.04 -13.90 1.06
CA SER A 228 9.12 -13.06 1.55
C SER A 228 8.56 -11.67 1.75
N LEU A 229 8.89 -11.02 2.86
CA LEU A 229 8.43 -9.65 3.15
C LEU A 229 8.68 -8.76 1.92
N GLY A 230 9.79 -8.95 1.21
CA GLY A 230 10.14 -8.26 -0.05
C GLY A 230 9.11 -8.36 -1.19
N LEU A 231 8.28 -9.40 -1.23
CA LEU A 231 7.24 -9.58 -2.25
C LEU A 231 5.93 -8.84 -1.95
N LEU A 232 5.73 -8.41 -0.70
CA LEU A 232 4.56 -7.63 -0.32
C LEU A 232 4.67 -6.21 -0.89
N SER A 233 3.51 -5.68 -1.30
CA SER A 233 3.40 -4.30 -1.75
C SER A 233 3.55 -3.33 -0.59
N LEU A 234 4.07 -2.13 -0.89
CA LEU A 234 4.06 -1.04 0.07
C LEU A 234 2.64 -0.73 0.53
N ASP A 235 2.54 -0.34 1.79
CA ASP A 235 1.34 0.07 2.45
C ASP A 235 0.73 1.27 1.72
N VAL A 236 -0.52 1.10 1.32
CA VAL A 236 -1.36 2.15 0.78
C VAL A 236 -2.37 2.54 1.86
N VAL A 237 -2.78 3.80 1.86
CA VAL A 237 -3.83 4.23 2.78
C VAL A 237 -5.09 3.46 2.40
N ASP A 238 -5.59 2.65 3.32
CA ASP A 238 -6.94 2.11 3.23
C ASP A 238 -7.89 3.33 3.31
N GLU A 239 -8.48 3.71 2.18
CA GLU A 239 -9.50 4.76 2.16
C GLU A 239 -10.68 4.29 3.00
N ALA A 240 -11.00 5.04 4.07
CA ALA A 240 -12.30 4.91 4.68
C ALA A 240 -13.35 5.31 3.63
N PRO A 241 -14.49 4.61 3.52
CA PRO A 241 -15.54 5.03 2.63
C PRO A 241 -15.91 6.48 2.95
N SER A 242 -16.05 7.30 1.92
CA SER A 242 -16.78 8.56 2.02
C SER A 242 -18.18 8.22 2.55
N GLY A 243 -18.47 8.65 3.77
CA GLY A 243 -19.82 8.60 4.35
C GLY A 243 -20.81 9.40 3.53
#